data_AF-A0A962UV55-F1
#
_entry.id   AF-A0A962UV55-F1
#
_cell.length_a   1.000
_cell.length_b   1.000
_cell.length_c   1.000
_cell.angle_alpha   90.00
_cell.angle_beta   90.00
_cell.angle_gamma   90.00
#
_symmetry.space_group_name_H-M   'P 1'
#
loop_
_entity.id
_entity.type
_entity.pdbx_description
1 polymer ?
#
loop_
_entity_poly.entity_id
_entity_poly.type
_entity_poly.pdbx_seq_one_letter_code
_entity_poly.pdbx_strand_id
1 'polypeptide(L)' 'DLTVLPDSGGRLVNVLGYHLPGWTGGKGFFLADGDTYVIAIGDEERPNPRTWQPILAQGRWRVDQWGTARFIAAGWTEIA' A
#
# COMPACT_ATOMS: atom_id res chain seq x y z
N ASP A 1 -4.12 6.55 8.60
CA ASP A 1 -2.78 6.72 9.16
C ASP A 1 -1.94 5.50 8.80
N LEU A 2 -0.92 5.69 7.98
CA LEU A 2 0.03 4.67 7.56
C LEU A 2 1.16 4.48 8.60
N THR A 3 1.37 5.44 9.50
CA THR A 3 2.45 5.38 10.49
C THR A 3 2.25 4.28 11.53
N VAL A 4 1.01 3.80 11.70
CA VAL A 4 0.66 2.69 12.60
C VAL A 4 0.83 1.30 11.96
N LEU A 5 1.17 1.22 10.67
CA LEU A 5 1.37 -0.06 9.98
C LEU A 5 2.46 -0.94 10.61
N PRO A 6 3.61 -0.41 11.08
CA PRO A 6 4.59 -1.19 11.84
C PRO A 6 4.01 -1.90 13.06
N ASP A 7 3.09 -1.24 13.78
CA ASP A 7 2.48 -1.77 15.01
C ASP A 7 1.44 -2.86 14.74
N SER A 8 1.03 -3.04 13.47
CA SER A 8 0.09 -4.11 13.09
C SER A 8 0.65 -5.53 13.33
N GLY A 9 1.97 -5.68 13.48
CA GLY A 9 2.61 -6.99 13.64
C GLY A 9 2.37 -7.92 12.45
N GLY A 10 2.15 -7.36 11.26
CA GLY A 10 1.81 -8.13 10.05
C GLY A 10 0.40 -8.70 10.03
N ARG A 11 -0.50 -8.24 10.92
CA ARG A 11 -1.94 -8.52 10.82
C ARG A 11 -2.50 -7.94 9.52
N LEU A 12 -3.59 -8.54 9.05
CA LEU A 12 -4.33 -8.02 7.92
C LEU A 12 -5.08 -6.77 8.39
N VAL A 13 -4.87 -5.65 7.72
CA VAL A 13 -5.49 -4.37 8.05
C VAL A 13 -6.08 -3.74 6.79
N ASN A 14 -7.09 -2.90 6.99
CA ASN A 14 -7.65 -2.06 5.95
C ASN A 14 -7.11 -0.64 6.13
N VAL A 15 -6.74 -0.01 5.03
CA VAL A 15 -6.13 1.32 4.97
C VAL A 15 -6.85 2.11 3.90
N LEU A 16 -7.35 3.29 4.29
CA LEU A 16 -7.82 4.29 3.34
C LEU A 16 -6.62 5.13 2.89
N GLY A 17 -6.49 5.37 1.58
CA GLY A 17 -5.46 6.25 1.05
C GLY A 17 -5.64 6.53 -0.43
N TYR A 18 -4.66 7.18 -1.05
CA TYR A 18 -4.62 7.52 -2.46
C TYR A 18 -3.47 6.82 -3.15
N HIS A 19 -3.67 6.40 -4.39
CA HIS A 19 -2.56 5.98 -5.24
C HIS A 19 -1.86 7.21 -5.85
N LEU A 20 -0.62 7.49 -5.44
CA LEU A 20 0.18 8.56 -6.03
C LEU A 20 0.88 8.09 -7.32
N PRO A 21 1.04 8.97 -8.33
CA PRO A 21 1.84 8.65 -9.51
C PRO A 21 3.32 8.44 -9.15
N GLY A 22 4.01 7.58 -9.90
CA GLY A 22 5.44 7.37 -9.78
C GLY A 22 5.87 5.94 -10.08
N TRP A 23 7.19 5.70 -10.13
CA TRP A 23 7.76 4.37 -10.29
C TRP A 23 8.41 3.91 -8.99
N THR A 24 7.97 2.77 -8.46
CA THR A 24 8.48 2.21 -7.20
C THR A 24 9.62 1.21 -7.41
N GLY A 25 10.21 1.14 -8.61
CA GLY A 25 11.23 0.15 -8.96
C GLY A 25 10.68 -1.22 -9.38
N GLY A 26 9.37 -1.37 -9.60
CA GLY A 26 8.72 -2.64 -9.93
C GLY A 26 7.21 -2.52 -10.10
N LYS A 27 6.46 -3.61 -9.87
CA LYS A 27 4.98 -3.65 -9.98
C LYS A 27 4.23 -2.95 -8.83
N GLY A 28 4.93 -2.27 -7.92
CA GLY A 28 4.31 -1.59 -6.78
C GLY A 28 3.71 -0.23 -7.14
N PHE A 29 3.07 0.38 -6.15
CA PHE A 29 2.55 1.74 -6.22
C PHE A 29 2.72 2.48 -4.89
N PHE A 30 2.72 3.82 -4.94
CA PHE A 30 2.75 4.64 -3.74
C PHE A 30 1.34 4.81 -3.17
N LEU A 31 1.12 4.32 -1.95
CA LEU A 31 -0.11 4.51 -1.18
C LEU A 31 0.13 5.62 -0.17
N ALA A 32 -0.65 6.70 -0.24
CA ALA A 32 -0.53 7.85 0.65
C ALA A 32 -1.82 8.11 1.44
N ASP A 33 -1.69 8.56 2.67
CA ASP A 33 -2.84 8.95 3.50
C ASP A 33 -3.05 10.47 3.61
N GLY A 34 -2.24 11.25 2.87
CA GLY A 34 -2.26 12.71 2.86
C GLY A 34 -1.05 13.34 3.55
N ASP A 35 -0.51 12.66 4.55
CA ASP A 35 0.67 13.14 5.32
C ASP A 35 1.92 12.30 5.03
N THR A 36 1.73 11.00 4.86
CA THR A 36 2.82 10.04 4.61
C THR A 36 2.50 9.16 3.41
N TYR A 37 3.51 8.40 2.97
CA TYR A 37 3.31 7.40 1.94
C TYR A 37 4.17 6.16 2.19
N VAL A 38 3.69 5.02 1.70
CA VAL A 38 4.41 3.75 1.68
C VAL A 38 4.38 3.16 0.28
N ILE A 39 5.26 2.19 0.01
CA ILE A 39 5.15 1.38 -1.20
C ILE A 39 4.25 0.19 -0.90
N ALA A 40 3.14 0.14 -1.64
CA ALA A 40 2.27 -1.01 -1.69
C ALA A 40 2.69 -1.93 -2.84
N ILE A 41 2.70 -3.24 -2.59
CA ILE A 41 2.95 -4.27 -3.61
C ILE A 41 1.71 -5.16 -3.64
N GLY A 42 1.04 -5.18 -4.79
CA GLY A 42 -0.12 -6.04 -5.03
C GLY A 42 0.24 -7.39 -5.64
N ASP A 43 -0.80 -8.15 -5.96
CA ASP A 43 -0.69 -9.37 -6.77
C ASP A 43 -0.17 -9.03 -8.19
N GLU A 44 0.73 -9.86 -8.70
CA GLU A 44 1.34 -9.71 -10.02
C GLU A 44 0.36 -9.76 -11.19
N GLU A 45 -0.78 -10.42 -11.00
CA GLU A 45 -1.83 -10.59 -12.01
C GLU A 45 -2.82 -9.42 -12.02
N ARG A 46 -2.83 -8.59 -10.96
CA ARG A 46 -3.78 -7.50 -10.81
C ARG A 46 -3.13 -6.15 -11.15
N PRO A 47 -3.71 -5.35 -12.07
CA PRO A 47 -3.19 -4.02 -12.37
C PRO A 47 -3.37 -3.09 -11.18
N ASN A 48 -2.37 -2.23 -10.94
CA ASN A 48 -2.43 -1.18 -9.93
C ASN A 48 -3.68 -0.30 -10.09
N PRO A 49 -4.19 0.29 -8.99
CA PRO A 49 -5.30 1.23 -9.07
C PRO A 49 -4.95 2.42 -9.98
N ARG A 50 -5.93 3.21 -10.41
CA ARG A 50 -5.64 4.46 -11.13
C ARG A 50 -5.00 5.48 -10.18
N THR A 51 -4.13 6.32 -10.72
CA THR A 51 -3.51 7.39 -9.93
C THR A 51 -4.56 8.42 -9.49
N TRP A 52 -4.28 9.05 -8.36
CA TRP A 52 -5.14 10.03 -7.68
C TRP A 52 -6.52 9.51 -7.26
N GLN A 53 -6.76 8.20 -7.35
CA GLN A 53 -7.99 7.61 -6.81
C GLN A 53 -7.84 7.34 -5.32
N PRO A 54 -8.84 7.70 -4.50
CA PRO A 54 -8.96 7.15 -3.17
C PRO A 54 -9.25 5.66 -3.27
N ILE A 55 -8.58 4.87 -2.45
CA ILE A 55 -8.73 3.43 -2.38
C ILE A 55 -8.87 2.97 -0.92
N LEU A 56 -9.66 1.92 -0.72
CA LEU A 56 -9.60 1.10 0.48
C LEU A 56 -8.71 -0.10 0.15
N ALA A 57 -7.49 -0.10 0.66
CA ALA A 57 -6.53 -1.18 0.47
C ALA A 57 -6.52 -2.12 1.69
N GLN A 58 -6.58 -3.42 1.44
CA GLN A 58 -6.38 -4.45 2.44
C GLN A 58 -5.02 -5.09 2.27
N GLY A 59 -4.28 -5.28 3.36
CA GLY A 59 -2.95 -5.86 3.26
C GLY A 59 -2.24 -6.01 4.60
N ARG A 60 -0.96 -6.35 4.54
CA ARG A 60 -0.10 -6.60 5.69
C ARG A 60 1.17 -5.78 5.59
N TRP A 61 1.59 -5.20 6.70
CA TRP A 61 2.93 -4.64 6.80
C TRP A 61 3.97 -5.77 6.87
N ARG A 62 5.00 -5.69 6.02
CA ARG A 62 6.14 -6.62 6.03
C ARG A 62 7.44 -5.84 6.01
N VAL A 63 8.40 -6.34 6.77
CA VAL A 63 9.77 -5.84 6.81
C VAL A 63 10.65 -7.03 6.44
N ASP A 64 11.54 -6.84 5.47
CA ASP A 64 12.51 -7.88 5.11
C ASP A 64 13.68 -7.92 6.11
N GLN A 65 14.59 -8.87 5.90
CA GLN A 65 15.76 -9.05 6.78
C GLN A 65 16.75 -7.88 6.78
N TRP A 66 16.64 -6.95 5.82
CA TRP A 66 17.48 -5.76 5.72
C TRP A 66 16.78 -4.49 6.22
N GLY A 67 15.57 -4.62 6.79
CA GLY A 67 14.80 -3.50 7.30
C GLY A 67 13.98 -2.76 6.25
N THR A 68 13.93 -3.24 5.01
CA THR A 68 13.09 -2.62 3.98
C THR A 68 11.63 -2.98 4.23
N ALA A 69 10.79 -1.96 4.40
CA ALA A 69 9.39 -2.15 4.70
C ALA A 69 8.48 -1.88 3.49
N ARG A 70 7.44 -2.71 3.35
CA ARG A 70 6.43 -2.65 2.28
C ARG A 70 5.06 -3.03 2.83
N PHE A 71 4.02 -2.43 2.25
CA PHE A 71 2.66 -2.89 2.44
C PHE A 71 2.31 -3.94 1.38
N ILE A 72 2.15 -5.19 1.78
CA ILE A 72 1.76 -6.26 0.86
C ILE A 72 0.25 -6.26 0.76
N ALA A 73 -0.28 -5.73 -0.34
CA ALA A 73 -1.70 -5.57 -0.57
C ALA A 73 -2.31 -6.89 -1.05
N ALA A 74 -3.26 -7.41 -0.28
CA ALA A 74 -4.11 -8.52 -0.68
C ALA A 74 -5.18 -8.09 -1.69
N GLY A 75 -5.55 -6.81 -1.67
CA GLY A 75 -6.47 -6.21 -2.64
C GLY A 75 -6.81 -4.78 -2.29
N TRP A 76 -7.53 -4.12 -3.18
CA TRP A 76 -8.04 -2.77 -2.98
C TRP A 76 -9.34 -2.55 -3.71
N THR A 77 -10.05 -1.48 -3.35
CA THR A 77 -11.24 -1.00 -4.05
C THR A 77 -11.10 0.51 -4.23
N GLU A 78 -11.27 0.99 -5.45
CA GLU A 78 -11.38 2.43 -5.72
C GLU A 78 -12.71 2.94 -5.14
N ILE A 79 -12.65 4.02 -4.40
CA ILE A 79 -13.81 4.65 -3.77
C ILE A 79 -14.13 5.90 -4.59
N ALA A 80 -15.33 5.95 -5.15
CA ALA A 80 -15.83 7.08 -5.93
C ALA A 80 -16.37 8.19 -5.02
#